data_AF-A0A925NXZ9-F1
#
_entry.id   AF-A0A925NXZ9-F1
#
_cell.length_a   1.000
_cell.length_b   1.000
_cell.length_c   1.000
_cell.angle_alpha   90.00
_cell.angle_beta   90.00
_cell.angle_gamma   90.00
#
_symmetry.space_group_name_H-M   'P 1'
#
loop_
_entity.id
_entity.type
_entity.pdbx_description
1 polymer ?
#
loop_
_entity_poly.entity_id
_entity_poly.type
_entity_poly.pdbx_seq_one_letter_code
_entity_poly.pdbx_strand_id
1 'polypeptide(L)'
;RTIQHMMMTTFWHPDGTPMSAQQFLELLFGKLPDFFQNEDELRKLWSTPDTRAKLLQGLAEKGFGHDQLAEMQKIIEAEKSDLFDVLAHVAYARAPLTREVRAANAKVYINSQFNTKQQAFLDFVLSHYVTVGVEELDQAKLTPLLRLKYHDSIADAVADLGRPDEIGKVFSGFQKYLYTPVVV
;
A
#
# COMPACT_ATOMS: atom_id res chain seq x y z
N ARG A 1 -35.20 -11.01 -17.98
CA ARG A 1 -33.79 -11.28 -18.36
C ARG A 1 -33.02 -9.99 -18.12
N THR A 2 -32.44 -9.86 -16.94
CA THR A 2 -31.68 -8.67 -16.55
C THR A 2 -30.27 -8.86 -17.09
N ILE A 3 -29.91 -8.09 -18.11
CA ILE A 3 -28.51 -8.00 -18.55
C ILE A 3 -27.80 -7.26 -17.42
N GLN A 4 -27.20 -8.01 -16.51
CA GLN A 4 -26.13 -7.46 -15.69
C GLN A 4 -25.03 -7.09 -16.68
N HIS A 5 -24.82 -5.79 -16.88
CA HIS A 5 -23.56 -5.31 -17.43
C HIS A 5 -22.47 -5.72 -16.43
N MET A 6 -21.92 -6.92 -16.60
CA MET A 6 -20.56 -7.22 -16.20
C MET A 6 -19.74 -6.15 -16.93
N MET A 7 -19.28 -5.13 -16.21
CA MET A 7 -18.21 -4.29 -16.71
C MET A 7 -17.01 -5.22 -16.80
N MET A 8 -16.83 -5.86 -17.96
CA MET A 8 -15.55 -6.42 -18.33
C MET A 8 -14.62 -5.22 -18.41
N THR A 9 -13.86 -5.02 -17.36
CA THR A 9 -12.72 -4.11 -17.31
C THR A 9 -11.72 -4.64 -18.32
N THR A 10 -11.79 -4.10 -19.52
CA THR A 10 -10.92 -4.50 -20.63
C THR A 10 -9.54 -3.95 -20.36
N PHE A 11 -8.56 -4.83 -20.14
CA PHE A 11 -7.14 -4.45 -20.25
C PHE A 11 -6.82 -4.26 -21.72
N TRP A 12 -5.83 -3.44 -22.03
CA TRP A 12 -5.43 -3.17 -23.40
C TRP A 12 -3.94 -3.41 -23.55
N HIS A 13 -3.56 -4.06 -24.65
CA HIS A 13 -2.18 -4.09 -25.09
C HIS A 13 -1.73 -2.68 -25.52
N PRO A 14 -0.41 -2.40 -25.56
CA PRO A 14 0.10 -1.13 -26.07
C PRO A 14 -0.32 -0.79 -27.51
N ASP A 15 -0.69 -1.81 -28.30
CA ASP A 15 -1.21 -1.67 -29.66
C ASP A 15 -2.72 -1.35 -29.73
N GLY A 16 -3.39 -1.25 -28.58
CA GLY A 16 -4.81 -0.94 -28.47
C GLY A 16 -5.75 -2.14 -28.62
N THR A 17 -5.23 -3.38 -28.67
CA THR A 17 -6.06 -4.60 -28.68
C THR A 17 -6.49 -5.00 -27.26
N PRO A 18 -7.70 -5.58 -27.08
CA PRO A 18 -8.17 -6.00 -25.77
C PRO A 18 -7.35 -7.20 -25.25
N MET A 19 -7.15 -7.23 -23.95
CA MET A 19 -6.35 -8.22 -23.23
C MET A 19 -7.20 -8.84 -22.11
N SER A 20 -7.04 -10.16 -21.93
CA SER A 20 -7.68 -10.87 -20.81
C SER A 20 -6.96 -10.60 -19.49
N ALA A 21 -7.66 -10.83 -18.37
CA ALA A 21 -7.08 -10.79 -17.04
C ALA A 21 -5.84 -11.70 -16.91
N GLN A 22 -5.89 -12.91 -17.49
CA GLN A 22 -4.77 -13.85 -17.45
C GLN A 22 -3.55 -13.31 -18.22
N GLN A 23 -3.76 -12.77 -19.42
CA GLN A 23 -2.68 -12.18 -20.20
C GLN A 23 -2.05 -10.98 -19.48
N PHE A 24 -2.87 -10.18 -18.79
CA PHE A 24 -2.37 -9.07 -17.99
C PHE A 24 -1.48 -9.56 -16.83
N LEU A 25 -1.89 -10.62 -16.13
CA LEU A 25 -1.11 -11.26 -15.08
C LEU A 25 0.23 -11.80 -15.60
N GLU A 26 0.22 -12.48 -16.74
CA GLU A 26 1.43 -13.02 -17.38
C GLU A 26 2.40 -11.89 -17.78
N LEU A 27 1.88 -10.79 -18.33
CA LEU A 27 2.68 -9.61 -18.66
C LEU A 27 3.27 -8.93 -17.42
N LEU A 28 2.47 -8.74 -16.36
CA LEU A 28 2.99 -8.18 -15.12
C LEU A 28 4.08 -9.09 -14.55
N PHE A 29 3.81 -10.38 -14.39
CA PHE A 29 4.78 -11.35 -13.89
C PHE A 29 6.11 -11.29 -14.65
N GLY A 30 6.05 -11.24 -15.99
CA GLY A 30 7.25 -11.11 -16.82
C GLY A 30 8.00 -9.78 -16.68
N LYS A 31 7.38 -8.75 -16.11
CA LYS A 31 7.98 -7.42 -15.88
C LYS A 31 8.45 -7.17 -14.47
N LEU A 32 7.91 -7.86 -13.46
CA LEU A 32 8.33 -7.70 -12.06
C LEU A 32 9.86 -7.87 -11.83
N PRO A 33 10.57 -8.80 -12.51
CA PRO A 33 12.02 -8.94 -12.38
C PRO A 33 12.85 -7.70 -12.77
N ASP A 34 12.28 -6.77 -13.55
CA ASP A 34 12.92 -5.49 -13.88
C ASP A 34 12.97 -4.53 -12.66
N PHE A 35 12.15 -4.79 -11.63
CA PHE A 35 11.97 -3.92 -10.47
C PHE A 35 12.56 -4.46 -9.17
N PHE A 36 12.47 -5.78 -8.96
CA PHE A 36 12.99 -6.46 -7.77
C PHE A 36 13.23 -7.94 -8.05
N GLN A 37 14.23 -8.55 -7.41
CA GLN A 37 14.69 -9.92 -7.66
C GLN A 37 14.05 -10.97 -6.75
N ASN A 38 13.57 -10.57 -5.57
CA ASN A 38 12.94 -11.46 -4.59
C ASN A 38 11.96 -10.69 -3.68
N GLU A 39 11.23 -11.42 -2.83
CA GLU A 39 10.24 -10.85 -1.90
C GLU A 39 10.91 -9.88 -0.89
N ASP A 40 12.15 -10.13 -0.48
CA ASP A 40 12.85 -9.27 0.47
C ASP A 40 13.24 -7.91 -0.15
N GLU A 41 13.62 -7.90 -1.43
CA GLU A 41 13.86 -6.66 -2.16
C GLU A 41 12.56 -5.89 -2.38
N LEU A 42 11.48 -6.57 -2.78
CA LEU A 42 10.14 -5.96 -2.83
C LEU A 42 9.78 -5.35 -1.48
N ARG A 43 9.96 -6.09 -0.38
CA ARG A 43 9.69 -5.61 0.98
C ARG A 43 10.51 -4.39 1.33
N LYS A 44 11.81 -4.36 1.00
CA LYS A 44 12.70 -3.23 1.24
C LYS A 44 12.25 -1.98 0.48
N LEU A 45 11.91 -2.12 -0.80
CA LEU A 45 11.42 -1.03 -1.64
C LEU A 45 10.04 -0.53 -1.16
N TRP A 46 9.15 -1.45 -0.80
CA TRP A 46 7.77 -1.11 -0.46
C TRP A 46 7.62 -0.50 0.94
N SER A 47 8.47 -0.90 1.89
CA SER A 47 8.39 -0.48 3.29
C SER A 47 8.70 0.99 3.54
N THR A 48 9.29 1.69 2.57
CA THR A 48 9.64 3.11 2.68
C THR A 48 8.82 3.92 1.68
N PRO A 49 8.12 5.00 2.09
CA PRO A 49 7.23 5.76 1.21
C PRO A 49 7.87 6.18 -0.12
N ASP A 50 9.08 6.75 -0.07
CA ASP A 50 9.76 7.27 -1.26
C ASP A 50 10.13 6.19 -2.27
N THR A 51 10.61 5.03 -1.80
CA THR A 51 10.97 3.93 -2.69
C THR A 51 9.73 3.19 -3.19
N ARG A 52 8.65 3.14 -2.41
CA ARG A 52 7.35 2.64 -2.85
C ARG A 52 6.77 3.51 -3.96
N ALA A 53 6.80 4.84 -3.80
CA ALA A 53 6.34 5.77 -4.82
C ALA A 53 7.11 5.60 -6.14
N LYS A 54 8.44 5.45 -6.07
CA LYS A 54 9.28 5.18 -7.25
C LYS A 54 8.95 3.85 -7.93
N LEU A 55 8.71 2.80 -7.14
CA LEU A 55 8.30 1.50 -7.67
C LEU A 55 6.95 1.58 -8.38
N LEU A 56 5.95 2.22 -7.75
CA LEU A 56 4.63 2.43 -8.36
C LEU A 56 4.71 3.27 -9.63
N GLN A 57 5.53 4.33 -9.64
CA GLN A 57 5.77 5.12 -10.84
C GLN A 57 6.38 4.28 -11.97
N GLY A 58 7.42 3.50 -11.67
CA GLY A 58 8.06 2.64 -12.66
C GLY A 58 7.11 1.57 -13.23
N LEU A 59 6.25 1.00 -12.39
CA LEU A 59 5.18 0.08 -12.81
C LEU A 59 4.20 0.79 -13.76
N ALA A 60 3.76 2.01 -13.40
CA ALA A 60 2.87 2.82 -14.24
C ALA A 60 3.47 3.14 -15.61
N GLU A 61 4.77 3.46 -15.67
CA GLU A 61 5.50 3.70 -16.93
C GLU A 61 5.57 2.45 -17.83
N LYS A 62 5.39 1.25 -17.26
CA LYS A 62 5.27 -0.01 -18.02
C LYS A 62 3.82 -0.41 -18.34
N GLY A 63 2.85 0.44 -18.01
CA GLY A 63 1.42 0.19 -18.24
C GLY A 63 0.69 -0.48 -17.08
N PHE A 64 1.33 -0.62 -15.91
CA PHE A 64 0.75 -1.19 -14.70
C PHE A 64 0.45 -0.06 -13.69
N GLY A 65 -0.41 0.87 -14.09
CA GLY A 65 -0.82 1.99 -13.25
C GLY A 65 -1.75 1.57 -12.11
N HIS A 66 -2.10 2.53 -11.26
CA HIS A 66 -2.97 2.31 -10.10
C HIS A 66 -4.27 1.59 -10.48
N ASP A 67 -4.99 2.07 -11.49
CA ASP A 67 -6.28 1.50 -11.88
C ASP A 67 -6.14 0.05 -12.37
N GLN A 68 -5.06 -0.27 -13.08
CA GLN A 68 -4.81 -1.63 -13.53
C GLN A 68 -4.45 -2.57 -12.35
N LEU A 69 -3.66 -2.08 -11.39
CA LEU A 69 -3.33 -2.84 -10.18
C LEU A 69 -4.55 -3.02 -9.26
N ALA A 70 -5.42 -2.01 -9.17
CA ALA A 70 -6.69 -2.12 -8.45
C ALA A 70 -7.65 -3.12 -9.11
N GLU A 71 -7.64 -3.20 -10.44
CA GLU A 71 -8.41 -4.21 -11.15
C GLU A 71 -7.87 -5.62 -10.91
N MET A 72 -6.55 -5.77 -10.84
CA MET A 72 -5.93 -7.02 -10.45
C MET A 72 -6.37 -7.49 -9.07
N GLN A 73 -6.47 -6.59 -8.10
CA GLN A 73 -6.97 -6.93 -6.78
C GLN A 73 -8.34 -7.62 -6.86
N LYS A 74 -9.24 -7.15 -7.73
CA LYS A 74 -10.56 -7.78 -7.91
C LYS A 74 -10.46 -9.17 -8.53
N ILE A 75 -9.61 -9.32 -9.55
CA ILE A 75 -9.42 -10.58 -10.29
C ILE A 75 -8.91 -11.70 -9.37
N ILE A 76 -8.04 -11.38 -8.42
CA ILE A 76 -7.49 -12.35 -7.46
C ILE A 76 -8.24 -12.32 -6.11
N GLU A 77 -9.40 -11.69 -6.03
CA GLU A 77 -10.23 -11.58 -4.81
C GLU A 77 -9.48 -11.01 -3.59
N ALA A 78 -8.63 -10.02 -3.82
CA ALA A 78 -7.72 -9.39 -2.86
C ALA A 78 -7.93 -7.87 -2.73
N GLU A 79 -9.15 -7.37 -2.90
CA GLU A 79 -9.50 -5.93 -2.77
C GLU A 79 -9.23 -5.37 -1.37
N LYS A 80 -9.24 -6.23 -0.36
CA LYS A 80 -8.90 -5.87 1.03
C LYS A 80 -7.41 -5.93 1.32
N SER A 81 -6.59 -6.36 0.37
CA SER A 81 -5.15 -6.54 0.55
C SER A 81 -4.38 -5.29 0.13
N ASP A 82 -3.12 -5.20 0.55
CA ASP A 82 -2.20 -4.15 0.07
C ASP A 82 -1.72 -4.50 -1.34
N LEU A 83 -1.35 -3.50 -2.15
CA LEU A 83 -0.72 -3.78 -3.45
C LEU A 83 0.60 -4.53 -3.30
N PHE A 84 1.30 -4.41 -2.16
CA PHE A 84 2.41 -5.29 -1.82
C PHE A 84 2.02 -6.77 -1.92
N ASP A 85 0.88 -7.16 -1.36
CA ASP A 85 0.40 -8.55 -1.35
C ASP A 85 0.07 -9.02 -2.75
N VAL A 86 -0.51 -8.15 -3.57
CA VAL A 86 -0.82 -8.44 -4.98
C VAL A 86 0.48 -8.71 -5.74
N LEU A 87 1.48 -7.84 -5.60
CA LEU A 87 2.77 -8.01 -6.27
C LEU A 87 3.49 -9.26 -5.79
N ALA A 88 3.47 -9.54 -4.48
CA ALA A 88 4.07 -10.75 -3.92
C ALA A 88 3.32 -12.03 -4.34
N HIS A 89 2.00 -11.96 -4.47
CA HIS A 89 1.17 -13.05 -4.98
C HIS A 89 1.52 -13.38 -6.43
N VAL A 90 1.59 -12.36 -7.28
CA VAL A 90 1.92 -12.52 -8.70
C VAL A 90 3.34 -13.04 -8.88
N ALA A 91 4.32 -12.46 -8.19
CA ALA A 91 5.72 -12.84 -8.35
C ALA A 91 6.09 -14.19 -7.71
N TYR A 92 5.47 -14.53 -6.56
CA TYR A 92 5.95 -15.60 -5.68
C TYR A 92 4.85 -16.55 -5.18
N ALA A 93 3.63 -16.46 -5.71
CA ALA A 93 2.47 -17.26 -5.31
C ALA A 93 2.17 -17.20 -3.79
N ARG A 94 2.50 -16.07 -3.14
CA ARG A 94 2.23 -15.84 -1.71
C ARG A 94 0.73 -15.58 -1.51
N ALA A 95 0.16 -16.15 -0.46
CA ALA A 95 -1.22 -15.84 -0.08
C ALA A 95 -1.34 -14.37 0.35
N PRO A 96 -2.24 -13.58 -0.26
CA PRO A 96 -2.40 -12.17 0.12
C PRO A 96 -2.86 -12.00 1.57
N LEU A 97 -2.25 -11.07 2.29
CA LEU A 97 -2.74 -10.61 3.59
C LEU A 97 -3.64 -9.39 3.42
N THR A 98 -4.72 -9.32 4.22
CA THR A 98 -5.55 -8.13 4.24
C THR A 98 -4.85 -6.97 4.96
N ARG A 99 -5.25 -5.74 4.65
CA ARG A 99 -4.75 -4.53 5.30
C ARG A 99 -5.03 -4.55 6.81
N GLU A 100 -6.16 -5.14 7.23
CA GLU A 100 -6.48 -5.35 8.66
C GLU A 100 -5.43 -6.21 9.35
N VAL A 101 -5.04 -7.33 8.74
CA VAL A 101 -4.02 -8.24 9.29
C VAL A 101 -2.67 -7.52 9.37
N ARG A 102 -2.29 -6.77 8.32
CA ARG A 102 -1.06 -5.96 8.33
C ARG A 102 -1.06 -4.92 9.44
N ALA A 103 -2.15 -4.17 9.58
CA ALA A 103 -2.29 -3.17 10.61
C ALA A 103 -2.22 -3.78 12.02
N ALA A 104 -2.90 -4.91 12.25
CA ALA A 104 -2.85 -5.62 13.53
C ALA A 104 -1.42 -6.08 13.88
N ASN A 105 -0.68 -6.63 12.91
CA ASN A 105 0.69 -7.05 13.11
C ASN A 105 1.62 -5.85 13.38
N ALA A 106 1.46 -4.75 12.64
CA ALA A 106 2.24 -3.54 12.86
C ALA A 106 2.04 -2.95 14.27
N LYS A 107 0.80 -3.01 14.80
CA LYS A 107 0.47 -2.52 16.14
C LYS A 107 1.30 -3.18 17.24
N VAL A 108 1.63 -4.46 17.11
CA VAL A 108 2.49 -5.18 18.07
C VAL A 108 3.83 -4.49 18.24
N TYR A 109 4.46 -4.08 17.13
CA TYR A 109 5.71 -3.34 17.16
C TYR A 109 5.49 -1.91 17.64
N ILE A 110 4.44 -1.24 17.15
CA ILE A 110 4.14 0.16 17.48
C ILE A 110 3.99 0.37 19.00
N ASN A 111 3.31 -0.55 19.68
CA ASN A 111 3.08 -0.50 21.12
C ASN A 111 4.36 -0.51 21.96
N SER A 112 5.46 -1.05 21.42
CA SER A 112 6.76 -1.13 22.10
C SER A 112 7.75 -0.03 21.72
N GLN A 113 7.56 0.62 20.56
CA GLN A 113 8.56 1.51 19.95
C GLN A 113 8.20 3.00 20.03
N PHE A 114 6.93 3.33 20.25
CA PHE A 114 6.44 4.71 20.22
C PHE A 114 5.77 5.09 21.54
N ASN A 115 5.74 6.37 21.87
CA ASN A 115 5.01 6.84 23.05
C ASN A 115 3.49 6.85 22.83
N THR A 116 2.69 6.96 23.89
CA THR A 116 1.23 6.86 23.83
C THR A 116 0.57 7.84 22.84
N LYS A 117 1.07 9.08 22.73
CA LYS A 117 0.52 10.08 21.80
C LYS A 117 0.82 9.69 20.34
N GLN A 118 2.04 9.25 20.08
CA GLN A 118 2.45 8.74 18.76
C GLN A 118 1.67 7.47 18.40
N GLN A 119 1.49 6.53 19.33
CA GLN A 119 0.67 5.33 19.12
C GLN A 119 -0.75 5.70 18.70
N ALA A 120 -1.40 6.63 19.40
CA ALA A 120 -2.75 7.09 19.06
C ALA A 120 -2.84 7.72 17.66
N PHE A 121 -1.83 8.49 17.27
CA PHE A 121 -1.74 9.04 15.90
C PHE A 121 -1.52 7.93 14.87
N LEU A 122 -0.61 6.99 15.12
CA LEU A 122 -0.34 5.87 14.21
C LEU A 122 -1.53 4.93 14.09
N ASP A 123 -2.30 4.71 15.16
CA ASP A 123 -3.55 3.95 15.13
C ASP A 123 -4.60 4.61 14.23
N PHE A 124 -4.69 5.94 14.28
CA PHE A 124 -5.53 6.72 13.39
C PHE A 124 -5.08 6.56 11.93
N VAL A 125 -3.78 6.70 11.62
CA VAL A 125 -3.24 6.46 10.27
C VAL A 125 -3.54 5.04 9.80
N LEU A 126 -3.36 4.04 10.65
CA LEU A 126 -3.65 2.64 10.34
C LEU A 126 -5.13 2.41 10.02
N SER A 127 -6.06 3.08 10.71
CA SER A 127 -7.49 2.98 10.36
C SER A 127 -7.79 3.51 8.95
N HIS A 128 -7.17 4.63 8.57
CA HIS A 128 -7.30 5.19 7.23
C HIS A 128 -6.69 4.26 6.18
N TYR A 129 -5.51 3.70 6.45
CA TYR A 129 -4.88 2.70 5.60
C TYR A 129 -5.75 1.46 5.39
N VAL A 130 -6.37 0.94 6.45
CA VAL A 130 -7.26 -0.24 6.38
C VAL A 130 -8.49 0.05 5.51
N THR A 131 -9.12 1.21 5.70
CA THR A 131 -10.36 1.57 5.00
C THR A 131 -10.12 2.01 3.55
N VAL A 132 -9.13 2.88 3.33
CA VAL A 132 -8.90 3.53 2.03
C VAL A 132 -7.84 2.78 1.24
N GLY A 133 -6.64 2.65 1.79
CA GLY A 133 -5.56 1.86 1.19
C GLY A 133 -4.17 2.43 1.38
N VAL A 134 -3.21 1.83 0.67
CA VAL A 134 -1.78 2.13 0.78
C VAL A 134 -1.43 3.58 0.44
N GLU A 135 -2.25 4.27 -0.35
CA GLU A 135 -2.05 5.69 -0.68
C GLU A 135 -2.08 6.59 0.56
N GLU A 136 -2.82 6.23 1.61
CA GLU A 136 -2.87 7.00 2.88
C GLU A 136 -1.52 7.00 3.61
N LEU A 137 -0.59 6.13 3.20
CA LEU A 137 0.74 6.03 3.76
C LEU A 137 1.79 6.85 2.98
N ASP A 138 1.39 7.58 1.93
CA ASP A 138 2.28 8.50 1.20
C ASP A 138 2.72 9.67 2.11
N GLN A 139 3.96 10.11 1.96
CA GLN A 139 4.49 11.26 2.70
C GLN A 139 3.64 12.53 2.53
N ALA A 140 3.04 12.73 1.36
CA ALA A 140 2.14 13.84 1.06
C ALA A 140 0.85 13.80 1.90
N LYS A 141 0.45 12.63 2.42
CA LYS A 141 -0.75 12.47 3.27
C LYS A 141 -0.54 12.87 4.71
N LEU A 142 0.72 13.03 5.15
CA LEU A 142 1.01 13.38 6.54
C LEU A 142 0.29 14.66 6.98
N THR A 143 0.42 15.75 6.22
CA THR A 143 -0.22 17.03 6.58
C THR A 143 -1.75 16.95 6.61
N PRO A 144 -2.44 16.40 5.58
CA PRO A 144 -3.88 16.13 5.64
C PRO A 144 -4.30 15.28 6.86
N LEU A 145 -3.58 14.21 7.17
CA LEU A 145 -3.90 13.33 8.30
C LEU A 145 -3.73 14.02 9.65
N LEU A 146 -2.69 14.84 9.81
CA LEU A 146 -2.50 15.65 11.02
C LEU A 146 -3.64 16.66 11.18
N ARG A 147 -4.02 17.37 10.11
CA ARG A 147 -5.16 18.28 10.15
C ARG A 147 -6.45 17.56 10.51
N LEU A 148 -6.70 16.40 9.92
CA LEU A 148 -7.90 15.63 10.20
C LEU A 148 -7.94 15.15 11.66
N LYS A 149 -6.82 14.64 12.19
CA LYS A 149 -6.74 14.12 13.57
C LYS A 149 -6.80 15.21 14.64
N TYR A 150 -6.31 16.40 14.32
CA TYR A 150 -6.16 17.54 15.23
C TYR A 150 -7.06 18.73 14.86
N HIS A 151 -8.17 18.48 14.17
CA HIS A 151 -9.19 19.49 13.87
C HIS A 151 -8.62 20.78 13.23
N ASP A 152 -7.82 20.59 12.17
CA ASP A 152 -7.07 21.62 11.43
C ASP A 152 -5.97 22.36 12.22
N SER A 153 -5.71 21.98 13.48
CA SER A 153 -4.67 22.57 14.31
C SER A 153 -3.34 21.83 14.21
N ILE A 154 -2.45 22.33 13.33
CA ILE A 154 -1.05 21.83 13.26
C ILE A 154 -0.27 22.17 14.54
N ALA A 155 -0.61 23.26 15.22
CA ALA A 155 0.04 23.63 16.47
C ALA A 155 -0.20 22.57 17.56
N ASP A 156 -1.43 22.06 17.67
CA ASP A 156 -1.75 20.99 18.63
C ASP A 156 -1.08 19.68 18.26
N ALA A 157 -1.01 19.36 16.96
CA ALA A 157 -0.28 18.20 16.48
C ALA A 157 1.20 18.24 16.87
N VAL A 158 1.86 19.40 16.71
CA VAL A 158 3.27 19.59 17.11
C VAL A 158 3.45 19.55 18.62
N ALA A 159 2.53 20.14 19.39
CA ALA A 159 2.55 20.09 20.84
C ALA A 159 2.41 18.66 21.38
N ASP A 160 1.63 17.82 20.71
CA ASP A 160 1.38 16.44 21.12
C ASP A 160 2.43 15.44 20.62
N LEU A 161 2.84 15.54 19.36
CA LEU A 161 3.65 14.52 18.70
C LEU A 161 5.14 14.84 18.67
N GLY A 162 5.52 16.09 18.95
CA GLY A 162 6.89 16.56 18.92
C GLY A 162 7.19 17.42 17.69
N ARG A 163 8.47 17.57 17.37
CA ARG A 163 8.88 18.48 16.29
C ARG A 163 8.45 17.97 14.92
N PRO A 164 8.19 18.83 13.93
CA PRO A 164 7.77 18.40 12.58
C PRO A 164 8.68 17.34 11.94
N ASP A 165 10.00 17.44 12.14
CA ASP A 165 10.95 16.46 11.60
C ASP A 165 10.85 15.09 12.29
N GLU A 166 10.50 15.06 13.58
CA GLU A 166 10.26 13.83 14.34
C GLU A 166 8.93 13.20 13.93
N ILE A 167 7.87 14.01 13.73
CA ILE A 167 6.57 13.53 13.26
C ILE A 167 6.72 12.84 11.91
N GLY A 168 7.48 13.45 10.98
CA GLY A 168 7.80 12.84 9.70
C GLY A 168 8.48 11.48 9.86
N LYS A 169 9.52 11.39 10.71
CA LYS A 169 10.22 10.13 10.99
C LYS A 169 9.31 9.07 11.63
N VAL A 170 8.40 9.46 12.51
CA VAL A 170 7.41 8.56 13.11
C VAL A 170 6.48 8.01 12.02
N PHE A 171 5.94 8.90 11.18
CA PHE A 171 5.01 8.55 10.10
C PHE A 171 5.63 7.65 9.02
N SER A 172 6.86 7.91 8.58
CA SER A 172 7.51 7.03 7.59
C SER A 172 8.08 5.78 8.26
N GLY A 173 8.64 5.92 9.46
CA GLY A 173 9.43 4.88 10.12
C GLY A 173 8.63 3.71 10.67
N PHE A 174 7.34 3.91 11.02
CA PHE A 174 6.49 2.80 11.46
C PHE A 174 6.11 1.86 10.31
N GLN A 175 6.08 2.35 9.06
CA GLN A 175 5.46 1.62 7.94
C GLN A 175 6.16 0.30 7.64
N LYS A 176 7.46 0.20 7.90
CA LYS A 176 8.19 -1.09 7.80
C LYS A 176 7.56 -2.21 8.60
N TYR A 177 6.89 -1.90 9.73
CA TYR A 177 6.23 -2.90 10.57
C TYR A 177 4.98 -3.51 9.93
N LEU A 178 4.35 -2.84 8.96
CA LEU A 178 3.25 -3.40 8.16
C LEU A 178 3.71 -4.59 7.32
N TYR A 179 5.00 -4.64 6.99
CA TYR A 179 5.59 -5.62 6.10
C TYR A 179 6.60 -6.51 6.82
N THR A 180 6.66 -6.53 8.15
CA THR A 180 7.45 -7.56 8.86
C THR A 180 6.82 -8.94 8.58
N PRO A 181 7.61 -9.98 8.26
CA PRO A 181 7.08 -11.33 8.10
C PRO A 181 6.27 -11.76 9.34
N VAL A 182 5.09 -12.32 9.09
CA VAL A 182 4.29 -12.94 10.15
C VAL A 182 5.00 -14.24 10.52
N VAL A 183 5.43 -14.36 11.78
CA VAL A 183 5.86 -15.64 12.32
C VAL A 183 4.58 -16.45 12.55
N VAL A 184 4.36 -17.44 11.70
CA VAL A 184 3.28 -18.43 11.83
C VAL A 184 3.75 -19.54 12.77
#